data_AF-A0A2H0UG33-F1
#
_entry.id   AF-A0A2H0UG33-F1
#
_cell.length_a   1.000
_cell.length_b   1.000
_cell.length_c   1.000
_cell.angle_alpha   90.00
_cell.angle_beta   90.00
_cell.angle_gamma   90.00
#
_symmetry.space_group_name_H-M   'P 1'
#
loop_
_entity.id
_entity.type
_entity.pdbx_description
1 polymer ?
#
loop_
_entity_poly.entity_id
_entity_poly.type
_entity_poly.pdbx_seq_one_letter_code
_entity_poly.pdbx_strand_id
1 'polypeptide(L)'
;MLQIYIRSITYREPREVKEFHTGAWMRLEDPTDEELIQASETLGVQIDTLRDALDPYETPRLEVEPEGMYIFIRYPDGDSTLPMLVVIAKNGILTVTKEKNPLIQKFADGKIDMYTTQKARFLLLILSEVNRRFTVALSKIRKEVNRKRVHPDKMSSKDIIDFVSYESTLNDFLDSFIPQQAVLNRILASKSADVREDDHDLIEDLILSTNQLIETSRSAIKTMVNIRSAYTAISTEKLNQVLRWLTALTVIFSIPLGITGFYGMNVLLPGKEYEHAASIIAVCIFAVMVLFFFIFIKKKWL
;
A
#
# COMPACT_ATOMS: atom_id res chain seq x y z
N MET A 1 2.92 27.53 -11.94
CA MET A 1 2.79 27.80 -13.39
C MET A 1 1.33 27.65 -13.82
N LEU A 2 0.70 28.78 -14.14
CA LEU A 2 -0.67 28.87 -14.65
C LEU A 2 -0.70 28.64 -16.18
N GLN A 3 -1.58 27.75 -16.62
CA GLN A 3 -1.85 27.46 -18.03
C GLN A 3 -3.35 27.39 -18.27
N ILE A 4 -3.82 27.86 -19.43
CA ILE A 4 -5.25 27.87 -19.77
C ILE A 4 -5.45 27.10 -21.08
N TYR A 5 -6.36 26.14 -21.07
CA TYR A 5 -6.65 25.27 -22.20
C TYR A 5 -8.11 25.38 -22.62
N ILE A 6 -8.35 25.34 -23.93
CA ILE A 6 -9.70 25.24 -24.50
C ILE A 6 -9.75 24.05 -25.46
N ARG A 7 -10.81 23.26 -25.33
CA ARG A 7 -11.19 22.25 -26.31
C ARG A 7 -12.71 22.17 -26.41
N SER A 8 -13.24 22.63 -27.53
CA SER A 8 -14.66 22.53 -27.89
C SER A 8 -14.84 21.55 -29.04
N ILE A 9 -16.09 21.22 -29.39
CA ILE A 9 -16.43 20.39 -30.57
C ILE A 9 -15.77 20.92 -31.86
N THR A 10 -15.47 22.21 -31.92
CA THR A 10 -14.83 22.88 -33.06
C THR A 10 -13.32 22.65 -33.16
N TYR A 11 -12.65 22.28 -32.06
CA TYR A 11 -11.20 22.08 -31.99
C TYR A 11 -10.85 20.61 -31.74
N ARG A 12 -10.06 20.02 -32.65
CA ARG A 12 -9.68 18.59 -32.61
C ARG A 12 -8.71 18.24 -31.48
N GLU A 13 -7.93 19.22 -31.02
CA GLU A 13 -6.91 19.06 -29.96
C GLU A 13 -7.03 20.20 -28.94
N PRO A 14 -6.61 19.98 -27.68
CA PRO A 14 -6.55 21.04 -26.68
C PRO A 14 -5.58 22.13 -27.12
N ARG A 15 -6.01 23.39 -27.04
CA ARG A 15 -5.15 24.54 -27.35
C ARG A 15 -4.90 25.36 -26.10
N GLU A 16 -3.64 25.68 -25.87
CA GLU A 16 -3.26 26.65 -24.85
C GLU A 16 -3.61 28.06 -25.33
N VAL A 17 -4.27 28.84 -24.47
CA VAL A 17 -4.69 30.23 -24.73
C VAL A 17 -4.14 31.15 -23.66
N LYS A 18 -3.94 32.43 -24.01
CA LYS A 18 -3.38 33.43 -23.09
C LYS A 18 -4.43 34.05 -22.16
N GLU A 19 -5.68 34.15 -22.63
CA GLU A 19 -6.78 34.76 -21.89
C GLU A 19 -7.82 33.70 -21.53
N PHE A 20 -8.44 33.86 -20.36
CA PHE A 20 -9.49 32.96 -19.92
C PHE A 20 -10.79 33.24 -20.68
N HIS A 21 -11.41 32.19 -21.20
CA HIS A 21 -12.73 32.26 -21.84
C HIS A 21 -13.70 31.31 -21.13
N THR A 22 -15.00 31.63 -21.16
CA THR A 22 -16.03 30.78 -20.55
C THR A 22 -15.99 29.36 -21.12
N GLY A 23 -15.95 28.37 -20.24
CA GLY A 23 -15.81 26.95 -20.58
C GLY A 23 -14.37 26.50 -20.82
N ALA A 24 -13.38 27.35 -20.53
CA ALA A 24 -11.97 26.95 -20.52
C ALA A 24 -11.62 26.13 -19.28
N TRP A 25 -10.52 25.39 -19.41
CA TRP A 25 -9.87 24.70 -18.32
C TRP A 25 -8.63 25.46 -17.89
N MET A 26 -8.58 25.88 -16.63
CA MET A 26 -7.40 26.47 -16.01
C MET A 26 -6.62 25.38 -15.26
N ARG A 27 -5.32 25.31 -15.49
CA ARG A 27 -4.41 24.35 -14.86
C ARG A 27 -3.35 25.10 -14.07
N LEU A 28 -3.24 24.80 -12.78
CA LEU A 28 -2.23 25.32 -11.87
C LEU A 28 -1.37 24.17 -11.35
N GLU A 29 -0.09 24.18 -11.69
CA GLU A 29 0.91 23.27 -11.14
C GLU A 29 2.01 24.06 -10.47
N ASP A 30 2.30 23.75 -9.20
CA ASP A 30 3.23 24.50 -8.36
C ASP A 30 3.00 26.01 -8.47
N PRO A 31 1.80 26.51 -8.10
CA PRO A 31 1.42 27.88 -8.37
C PRO A 31 2.04 28.86 -7.38
N THR A 32 2.37 30.07 -7.85
CA THR A 32 2.70 31.18 -6.96
C THR A 32 1.43 31.77 -6.32
N ASP A 33 1.56 32.51 -5.23
CA ASP A 33 0.41 33.17 -4.60
C ASP A 33 -0.28 34.16 -5.56
N GLU A 34 0.49 34.82 -6.41
CA GLU A 34 -0.03 35.70 -7.48
C GLU A 34 -0.89 34.91 -8.49
N GLU A 35 -0.44 33.73 -8.93
CA GLU A 35 -1.21 32.86 -9.84
C GLU A 35 -2.49 32.33 -9.19
N LEU A 36 -2.46 32.04 -7.89
CA LEU A 36 -3.65 31.64 -7.13
C LEU A 36 -4.67 32.78 -7.02
N ILE A 37 -4.22 34.01 -6.72
CA ILE A 37 -5.08 35.21 -6.67
C ILE A 37 -5.70 35.44 -8.04
N GLN A 38 -4.90 35.38 -9.11
CA GLN A 38 -5.40 35.54 -10.47
C GLN A 38 -6.50 34.50 -10.80
N ALA A 39 -6.30 33.24 -10.44
CA ALA A 39 -7.28 32.19 -10.67
C ALA A 39 -8.56 32.38 -9.84
N SER A 40 -8.41 32.81 -8.58
CA SER A 40 -9.49 33.15 -7.67
C SER A 40 -10.38 34.25 -8.25
N GLU A 41 -9.79 35.37 -8.68
CA GLU A 41 -10.52 36.49 -9.29
C GLU A 41 -11.17 36.12 -10.62
N THR A 42 -10.49 35.34 -11.46
CA THR A 42 -10.98 34.97 -12.80
C THR A 42 -12.20 34.04 -12.74
N LEU A 43 -12.20 33.08 -11.80
CA LEU A 43 -13.23 32.05 -11.69
C LEU A 43 -14.27 32.34 -10.61
N GLY A 44 -14.03 33.34 -9.76
CA GLY A 44 -14.87 33.65 -8.60
C GLY A 44 -14.73 32.62 -7.48
N VAL A 45 -13.59 31.96 -7.33
CA VAL A 45 -13.38 30.89 -6.34
C VAL A 45 -12.64 31.43 -5.12
N GLN A 46 -12.88 30.88 -3.93
CA GLN A 46 -12.22 31.36 -2.71
C GLN A 46 -10.72 31.01 -2.70
N ILE A 47 -9.88 32.01 -2.43
CA ILE A 47 -8.42 31.84 -2.41
C ILE A 47 -7.95 30.85 -1.34
N ASP A 48 -8.61 30.82 -0.17
CA ASP A 48 -8.25 29.91 0.91
C ASP A 48 -8.44 28.44 0.50
N THR A 49 -9.53 28.11 -0.20
CA THR A 49 -9.75 26.77 -0.76
C THR A 49 -8.69 26.37 -1.78
N LEU A 50 -8.17 27.33 -2.57
CA LEU A 50 -7.07 27.05 -3.50
C LEU A 50 -5.74 26.82 -2.75
N ARG A 51 -5.53 27.49 -1.62
CA ARG A 51 -4.35 27.29 -0.76
C ARG A 51 -4.41 25.94 -0.04
N ASP A 52 -5.59 25.50 0.39
CA ASP A 52 -5.80 24.17 0.97
C ASP A 52 -5.33 23.04 0.02
N ALA A 53 -5.49 23.24 -1.30
CA ALA A 53 -5.02 22.30 -2.30
C ALA A 53 -3.49 22.09 -2.32
N LEU A 54 -2.72 22.99 -1.67
CA LEU A 54 -1.27 22.92 -1.55
C LEU A 54 -0.79 22.25 -0.25
N ASP A 55 -1.70 21.95 0.68
CA ASP A 55 -1.40 21.17 1.88
C ASP A 55 -1.21 19.69 1.50
N PRO A 56 -0.01 19.09 1.67
CA PRO A 56 0.23 17.68 1.37
C PRO A 56 -0.70 16.70 2.10
N TYR A 57 -1.24 17.11 3.25
CA TYR A 57 -2.10 16.28 4.12
C TYR A 57 -3.59 16.47 3.88
N GLU A 58 -3.99 17.25 2.87
CA GLU A 58 -5.40 17.49 2.58
C GLU A 58 -6.13 16.17 2.20
N THR A 59 -7.33 16.02 2.75
CA THR A 59 -8.13 14.80 2.66
C THR A 59 -9.16 14.90 1.54
N PRO A 60 -9.47 13.79 0.83
CA PRO A 60 -10.45 13.86 -0.23
C PRO A 60 -11.85 14.18 0.33
N ARG A 61 -12.53 15.15 -0.28
CA ARG A 61 -13.88 15.58 0.09
C ARG A 61 -14.56 16.33 -1.05
N LEU A 62 -15.88 16.48 -0.93
CA LEU A 62 -16.72 17.26 -1.83
C LEU A 62 -17.39 18.39 -1.06
N GLU A 63 -17.14 19.61 -1.51
CA GLU A 63 -17.79 20.82 -1.02
C GLU A 63 -18.59 21.44 -2.15
N VAL A 64 -19.83 21.86 -1.84
CA VAL A 64 -20.73 22.48 -2.80
C VAL A 64 -21.06 23.86 -2.25
N GLU A 65 -20.55 24.88 -2.92
CA GLU A 65 -20.69 26.28 -2.55
C GLU A 65 -21.44 27.04 -3.65
N PRO A 66 -21.92 28.28 -3.39
CA PRO A 66 -22.59 29.11 -4.39
C PRO A 66 -21.74 29.44 -5.63
N GLU A 67 -20.41 29.45 -5.46
CA GLU A 67 -19.40 29.72 -6.50
C GLU A 67 -19.20 28.52 -7.46
N GLY A 68 -19.37 27.30 -6.92
CA GLY A 68 -19.08 26.07 -7.65
C GLY A 68 -18.90 24.86 -6.75
N MET A 69 -18.51 23.76 -7.37
CA MET A 69 -18.24 22.49 -6.70
C MET A 69 -16.73 22.29 -6.58
N TYR A 70 -16.26 22.02 -5.36
CA TYR A 70 -14.86 21.79 -5.02
C TYR A 70 -14.66 20.32 -4.67
N ILE A 71 -13.76 19.66 -5.39
CA ILE A 71 -13.49 18.23 -5.24
C ILE A 71 -12.02 18.07 -4.91
N PHE A 72 -11.75 17.79 -3.64
CA PHE A 72 -10.43 17.38 -3.18
C PHE A 72 -10.29 15.88 -3.44
N ILE A 73 -9.26 15.52 -4.20
CA ILE A 73 -8.91 14.13 -4.51
C ILE A 73 -7.43 13.90 -4.27
N ARG A 74 -7.06 12.64 -4.15
CA ARG A 74 -5.66 12.22 -4.09
C ARG A 74 -5.36 11.31 -5.27
N TYR A 75 -4.15 11.39 -5.79
CA TYR A 75 -3.66 10.50 -6.84
C TYR A 75 -2.37 9.82 -6.37
N PRO A 76 -2.07 8.61 -6.87
CA PRO A 76 -0.88 7.89 -6.44
C PRO A 76 0.36 8.48 -7.12
N ASP A 77 1.40 8.69 -6.33
CA ASP A 77 2.74 9.01 -6.80
C ASP A 77 3.77 8.14 -6.05
N GLY A 78 4.38 7.22 -6.80
CA GLY A 78 5.23 6.18 -6.22
C GLY A 78 4.50 5.33 -5.18
N ASP A 79 5.04 5.33 -3.96
CA ASP A 79 4.51 4.61 -2.80
C ASP A 79 3.65 5.51 -1.88
N SER A 80 3.35 6.73 -2.32
CA SER A 80 2.58 7.74 -1.59
C SER A 80 1.41 8.26 -2.41
N THR A 81 0.63 9.16 -1.82
CA THR A 81 -0.45 9.87 -2.51
C THR A 81 -0.25 11.37 -2.39
N LEU A 82 -0.63 12.12 -3.42
CA LEU A 82 -0.57 13.58 -3.44
C LEU A 82 -1.96 14.16 -3.68
N PRO A 83 -2.28 15.32 -3.06
CA PRO A 83 -3.57 15.97 -3.23
C PRO A 83 -3.65 16.70 -4.58
N MET A 84 -4.88 16.81 -5.08
CA MET A 84 -5.29 17.61 -6.21
C MET A 84 -6.67 18.18 -5.92
N LEU A 85 -6.83 19.47 -6.18
CA LEU A 85 -8.14 20.10 -6.19
C LEU A 85 -8.65 20.18 -7.63
N VAL A 86 -9.89 19.74 -7.84
CA VAL A 86 -10.65 20.00 -9.06
C VAL A 86 -11.84 20.87 -8.70
N VAL A 87 -11.98 22.03 -9.35
CA VAL A 87 -13.10 22.95 -9.12
C VAL A 87 -13.94 23.04 -10.39
N ILE A 88 -15.23 22.75 -10.27
CA ILE A 88 -16.23 23.04 -11.30
C ILE A 88 -16.90 24.36 -10.93
N ALA A 89 -16.41 25.45 -11.52
CA ALA A 89 -16.97 26.79 -11.37
C ALA A 89 -18.03 27.06 -12.45
N LYS A 90 -18.82 28.13 -12.28
CA LYS A 90 -19.80 28.57 -13.30
C LYS A 90 -19.17 28.85 -14.66
N ASN A 91 -17.97 29.43 -14.68
CA ASN A 91 -17.33 29.91 -15.90
C ASN A 91 -16.28 28.94 -16.48
N GLY A 92 -15.95 27.83 -15.82
CA GLY A 92 -14.96 26.88 -16.32
C GLY A 92 -14.62 25.80 -15.31
N ILE A 93 -13.52 25.10 -15.56
CA ILE A 93 -12.96 24.09 -14.66
C ILE A 93 -11.53 24.48 -14.27
N LEU A 94 -11.16 24.24 -13.03
CA LEU A 94 -9.83 24.50 -12.50
C LEU A 94 -9.24 23.23 -11.91
N THR A 95 -7.96 22.98 -12.15
CA THR A 95 -7.20 21.92 -11.48
C THR A 95 -5.98 22.53 -10.80
N VAL A 96 -5.80 22.28 -9.50
CA VAL A 96 -4.67 22.78 -8.71
C VAL A 96 -3.88 21.62 -8.14
N THR A 97 -2.57 21.67 -8.31
CA THR A 97 -1.62 20.68 -7.77
C THR A 97 -0.35 21.37 -7.30
N LYS A 98 0.22 20.90 -6.19
CA LYS A 98 1.50 21.40 -5.68
C LYS A 98 2.69 21.01 -6.54
N GLU A 99 2.63 19.84 -7.17
CA GLU A 99 3.71 19.30 -7.98
C GLU A 99 3.25 19.08 -9.43
N LYS A 100 4.20 18.99 -10.35
CA LYS A 100 3.90 18.65 -11.74
C LYS A 100 3.17 17.32 -11.80
N ASN A 101 2.01 17.30 -12.43
CA ASN A 101 1.16 16.12 -12.44
C ASN A 101 1.11 15.48 -13.83
N PRO A 102 1.79 14.33 -14.05
CA PRO A 102 1.76 13.66 -15.35
C PRO A 102 0.37 13.07 -15.68
N LEU A 103 -0.56 13.02 -14.71
CA LEU A 103 -1.95 12.61 -14.96
C LEU A 103 -2.64 13.69 -15.78
N ILE A 104 -2.57 14.91 -15.27
CA ILE A 104 -3.22 16.07 -15.85
C ILE A 104 -2.55 16.50 -17.16
N GLN A 105 -1.22 16.34 -17.26
CA GLN A 105 -0.49 16.59 -18.50
C GLN A 105 -1.04 15.79 -19.70
N LYS A 106 -1.57 14.57 -19.50
CA LYS A 106 -2.16 13.78 -20.61
C LYS A 106 -3.38 14.45 -21.24
N PHE A 107 -4.14 15.21 -20.46
CA PHE A 107 -5.27 15.98 -20.96
C PHE A 107 -4.82 17.19 -21.76
N ALA A 108 -3.75 17.88 -21.30
CA ALA A 108 -3.14 18.98 -22.04
C ALA A 108 -2.50 18.50 -23.37
N ASP A 109 -1.85 17.34 -23.36
CA ASP A 109 -1.24 16.71 -24.54
C ASP A 109 -2.27 16.15 -25.55
N GLY A 110 -3.57 16.18 -25.24
CA GLY A 110 -4.62 15.61 -26.09
C GLY A 110 -4.63 14.08 -26.17
N LYS A 111 -3.88 13.38 -25.31
CA LYS A 111 -3.82 11.91 -25.25
C LYS A 111 -5.13 11.28 -24.75
N ILE A 112 -5.95 12.06 -24.07
CA ILE A 112 -7.29 11.70 -23.63
C ILE A 112 -8.27 12.66 -24.32
N ASP A 113 -9.29 12.12 -24.97
CA ASP A 113 -10.34 12.92 -25.60
C ASP A 113 -11.22 13.56 -24.53
N MET A 114 -11.28 14.89 -24.53
CA MET A 114 -12.01 15.68 -23.53
C MET A 114 -12.57 16.94 -24.16
N TYR A 115 -13.66 17.46 -23.60
CA TYR A 115 -14.23 18.75 -23.97
C TYR A 115 -14.28 19.63 -22.73
N THR A 116 -13.60 20.77 -22.74
CA THR A 116 -13.54 21.67 -21.58
C THR A 116 -14.90 22.26 -21.23
N THR A 117 -15.81 22.34 -22.21
CA THR A 117 -17.19 22.78 -22.03
C THR A 117 -18.07 21.73 -21.31
N GLN A 118 -17.69 20.45 -21.31
CA GLN A 118 -18.41 19.37 -20.64
C GLN A 118 -17.78 19.08 -19.27
N LYS A 119 -17.96 20.02 -18.33
CA LYS A 119 -17.22 20.03 -17.05
C LYS A 119 -17.43 18.76 -16.21
N ALA A 120 -18.67 18.29 -16.10
CA ALA A 120 -19.00 17.07 -15.36
C ALA A 120 -18.28 15.85 -15.96
N ARG A 121 -18.42 15.64 -17.26
CA ARG A 121 -17.70 14.57 -17.98
C ARG A 121 -16.19 14.69 -17.82
N PHE A 122 -15.63 15.89 -17.89
CA PHE A 122 -14.19 16.08 -17.72
C PHE A 122 -13.72 15.70 -16.30
N LEU A 123 -14.47 16.08 -15.24
CA LEU A 123 -14.21 15.59 -13.89
C LEU A 123 -14.22 14.05 -13.84
N LEU A 124 -15.22 13.40 -14.42
CA LEU A 124 -15.31 11.93 -14.44
C LEU A 124 -14.13 11.29 -15.17
N LEU A 125 -13.64 11.89 -16.26
CA LEU A 125 -12.44 11.44 -16.96
C LEU A 125 -11.17 11.60 -16.11
N ILE A 126 -11.04 12.70 -15.35
CA ILE A 126 -9.94 12.88 -14.40
C ILE A 126 -9.96 11.78 -13.35
N LEU A 127 -11.12 11.55 -12.72
CA LEU A 127 -11.28 10.51 -11.69
C LEU A 127 -11.04 9.10 -12.25
N SER A 128 -11.47 8.83 -13.48
CA SER A 128 -11.20 7.57 -14.18
C SER A 128 -9.70 7.34 -14.39
N GLU A 129 -8.97 8.37 -14.81
CA GLU A 129 -7.52 8.29 -14.95
C GLU A 129 -6.82 8.12 -13.59
N VAL A 130 -7.33 8.74 -12.52
CA VAL A 130 -6.85 8.53 -11.14
C VAL A 130 -7.03 7.05 -10.74
N ASN A 131 -8.23 6.49 -10.90
CA ASN A 131 -8.52 5.08 -10.63
C ASN A 131 -7.62 4.14 -11.44
N ARG A 132 -7.36 4.47 -12.70
CA ARG A 132 -6.46 3.68 -13.55
C ARG A 132 -5.03 3.65 -12.99
N ARG A 133 -4.50 4.80 -12.54
CA ARG A 133 -3.16 4.85 -11.93
C ARG A 133 -3.08 4.03 -10.65
N PHE A 134 -4.09 4.15 -9.80
CA PHE A 134 -4.18 3.35 -8.59
C PHE A 134 -4.25 1.85 -8.88
N THR A 135 -5.01 1.46 -9.91
CA THR A 135 -5.08 0.06 -10.38
C THR A 135 -3.70 -0.48 -10.74
N VAL A 136 -2.89 0.33 -11.45
CA VAL A 136 -1.52 -0.04 -11.81
C VAL A 136 -0.62 -0.15 -10.58
N ALA A 137 -0.68 0.81 -9.65
CA ALA A 137 0.11 0.79 -8.42
C ALA A 137 -0.23 -0.42 -7.54
N LEU A 138 -1.53 -0.65 -7.29
CA LEU A 138 -2.03 -1.81 -6.55
C LEU A 138 -1.61 -3.13 -7.21
N SER A 139 -1.67 -3.22 -8.53
CA SER A 139 -1.25 -4.42 -9.26
C SER A 139 0.23 -4.73 -9.10
N LYS A 140 1.10 -3.70 -9.05
CA LYS A 140 2.53 -3.87 -8.77
C LYS A 140 2.73 -4.45 -7.37
N ILE A 141 2.15 -3.83 -6.34
CA ILE A 141 2.24 -4.30 -4.95
C ILE A 141 1.76 -5.76 -4.84
N ARG A 142 0.59 -6.08 -5.41
CA ARG A 142 0.04 -7.44 -5.37
C ARG A 142 0.94 -8.46 -6.05
N LYS A 143 1.60 -8.11 -7.16
CA LYS A 143 2.54 -9.00 -7.85
C LYS A 143 3.75 -9.30 -6.96
N GLU A 144 4.29 -8.29 -6.28
CA GLU A 144 5.40 -8.45 -5.34
C GLU A 144 5.01 -9.34 -4.15
N VAL A 145 3.85 -9.09 -3.54
CA VAL A 145 3.31 -9.89 -2.43
C VAL A 145 3.07 -11.34 -2.84
N ASN A 146 2.42 -11.55 -3.99
CA ASN A 146 2.14 -12.89 -4.48
C ASN A 146 3.42 -13.67 -4.81
N ARG A 147 4.47 -13.03 -5.36
CA ARG A 147 5.75 -13.70 -5.63
C ARG A 147 6.38 -14.25 -4.36
N LYS A 148 6.37 -13.47 -3.28
CA LYS A 148 6.95 -13.86 -1.99
C LYS A 148 6.07 -14.88 -1.25
N ARG A 149 4.76 -14.83 -1.44
CA ARG A 149 3.78 -15.77 -0.85
C ARG A 149 3.99 -17.24 -1.28
N VAL A 150 4.46 -17.51 -2.49
CA VAL A 150 4.61 -18.89 -3.00
C VAL A 150 5.70 -19.67 -2.25
N HIS A 151 6.69 -18.99 -1.67
CA HIS A 151 7.82 -19.62 -0.96
C HIS A 151 8.01 -19.03 0.45
N PRO A 152 7.06 -19.26 1.37
CA PRO A 152 7.10 -18.67 2.72
C PRO A 152 8.29 -19.19 3.55
N ASP A 153 8.85 -20.35 3.21
CA ASP A 153 10.01 -20.96 3.84
C ASP A 153 11.34 -20.22 3.52
N LYS A 154 11.39 -19.53 2.38
CA LYS A 154 12.54 -18.74 1.89
C LYS A 154 12.44 -17.27 2.22
N MET A 155 11.38 -16.87 2.91
CA MET A 155 11.10 -15.48 3.21
C MET A 155 12.11 -14.95 4.25
N SER A 156 12.56 -13.72 4.05
CA SER A 156 13.51 -13.03 4.93
C SER A 156 12.79 -12.00 5.82
N SER A 157 13.46 -11.56 6.89
CA SER A 157 12.95 -10.45 7.71
C SER A 157 12.76 -9.16 6.89
N LYS A 158 13.56 -8.95 5.83
CA LYS A 158 13.40 -7.80 4.92
C LYS A 158 12.07 -7.86 4.18
N ASP A 159 11.65 -9.05 3.76
CA ASP A 159 10.37 -9.23 3.08
C ASP A 159 9.16 -8.87 3.96
N ILE A 160 9.26 -9.13 5.26
CA ILE A 160 8.26 -8.71 6.25
C ILE A 160 8.22 -7.19 6.36
N ILE A 161 9.37 -6.53 6.37
CA ILE A 161 9.45 -5.06 6.41
C ILE A 161 8.83 -4.46 5.14
N ASP A 162 9.12 -5.02 3.97
CA ASP A 162 8.49 -4.59 2.71
C ASP A 162 6.96 -4.74 2.77
N PHE A 163 6.43 -5.81 3.36
CA PHE A 163 4.98 -5.97 3.54
C PHE A 163 4.37 -4.93 4.46
N VAL A 164 5.07 -4.51 5.52
CA VAL A 164 4.60 -3.42 6.38
C VAL A 164 4.54 -2.10 5.59
N SER A 165 5.55 -1.83 4.75
CA SER A 165 5.55 -0.66 3.87
C SER A 165 4.38 -0.70 2.89
N TYR A 166 4.16 -1.83 2.21
CA TYR A 166 3.04 -2.00 1.30
C TYR A 166 1.68 -1.92 2.00
N GLU A 167 1.56 -2.45 3.21
CA GLU A 167 0.37 -2.30 4.06
C GLU A 167 0.07 -0.82 4.33
N SER A 168 1.09 -0.02 4.68
CA SER A 168 0.95 1.43 4.85
C SER A 168 0.47 2.12 3.57
N THR A 169 1.14 1.89 2.43
CA THR A 169 0.75 2.47 1.15
C THR A 169 -0.69 2.10 0.76
N LEU A 170 -1.12 0.86 0.99
CA LEU A 170 -2.49 0.45 0.70
C LEU A 170 -3.52 1.07 1.65
N ASN A 171 -3.16 1.37 2.90
CA ASN A 171 -4.02 2.14 3.79
C ASN A 171 -4.16 3.59 3.29
N ASP A 172 -3.07 4.24 2.87
CA ASP A 172 -3.12 5.59 2.28
C ASP A 172 -4.01 5.61 1.02
N PHE A 173 -3.99 4.53 0.23
CA PHE A 173 -4.88 4.38 -0.92
C PHE A 173 -6.36 4.26 -0.48
N LEU A 174 -6.64 3.49 0.57
CA LEU A 174 -8.00 3.36 1.13
C LEU A 174 -8.52 4.70 1.67
N ASP A 175 -7.67 5.48 2.33
CA ASP A 175 -7.98 6.83 2.82
C ASP A 175 -8.28 7.80 1.66
N SER A 176 -7.80 7.48 0.45
CA SER A 176 -8.14 8.22 -0.78
C SER A 176 -9.47 7.76 -1.39
N PHE A 177 -9.72 6.45 -1.48
CA PHE A 177 -10.90 5.91 -2.17
C PHE A 177 -12.20 6.00 -1.40
N ILE A 178 -12.18 5.80 -0.09
CA ILE A 178 -13.40 5.76 0.71
C ILE A 178 -14.16 7.10 0.62
N PRO A 179 -13.49 8.27 0.79
CA PRO A 179 -14.16 9.54 0.59
C PRO A 179 -14.51 9.78 -0.87
N GLN A 180 -13.63 9.45 -1.83
CA GLN A 180 -13.91 9.59 -3.27
C GLN A 180 -15.17 8.80 -3.68
N GLN A 181 -15.38 7.60 -3.14
CA GLN A 181 -16.59 6.82 -3.38
C GLN A 181 -17.84 7.55 -2.87
N ALA A 182 -17.77 8.13 -1.67
CA ALA A 182 -18.88 8.91 -1.13
C ALA A 182 -19.18 10.14 -2.00
N VAL A 183 -18.14 10.81 -2.53
CA VAL A 183 -18.28 11.90 -3.51
C VAL A 183 -19.02 11.43 -4.76
N LEU A 184 -18.60 10.31 -5.36
CA LEU A 184 -19.23 9.77 -6.57
C LEU A 184 -20.71 9.41 -6.35
N ASN A 185 -21.02 8.75 -5.23
CA ASN A 185 -22.39 8.43 -4.85
C ASN A 185 -23.24 9.70 -4.68
N ARG A 186 -22.68 10.78 -4.11
CA ARG A 186 -23.36 12.06 -3.95
C ARG A 186 -23.59 12.75 -5.29
N ILE A 187 -22.62 12.71 -6.21
CA ILE A 187 -22.79 13.21 -7.58
C ILE A 187 -23.92 12.46 -8.29
N LEU A 188 -23.91 11.12 -8.24
CA LEU A 188 -24.96 10.28 -8.84
C LEU A 188 -26.35 10.59 -8.26
N ALA A 189 -26.47 10.74 -6.95
CA ALA A 189 -27.73 11.01 -6.27
C ALA A 189 -28.24 12.44 -6.50
N SER A 190 -27.36 13.40 -6.75
CA SER A 190 -27.69 14.83 -6.79
C SER A 190 -28.61 15.25 -7.94
N LYS A 191 -28.82 14.41 -8.97
CA LYS A 191 -29.52 14.77 -10.22
C LYS A 191 -29.14 16.19 -10.70
N SER A 192 -27.87 16.55 -10.55
CA SER A 192 -27.39 17.88 -10.90
C SER A 192 -27.66 18.14 -12.38
N ALA A 193 -28.19 19.31 -12.72
CA ALA A 193 -28.60 19.68 -14.08
C ALA A 193 -27.47 19.63 -15.13
N ASP A 194 -26.20 19.56 -14.69
CA ASP A 194 -25.01 19.46 -15.53
C ASP A 194 -24.59 18.02 -15.87
N VAL A 195 -25.20 16.99 -15.26
CA VAL A 195 -24.89 15.57 -15.54
C VAL A 195 -25.87 15.05 -16.60
N ARG A 196 -25.36 14.66 -17.76
CA ARG A 196 -26.19 14.09 -18.84
C ARG A 196 -26.49 12.62 -18.55
N GLU A 197 -27.56 12.11 -19.16
CA GLU A 197 -27.91 10.68 -19.08
C GLU A 197 -26.73 9.78 -19.50
N ASP A 198 -26.02 10.15 -20.57
CA ASP A 198 -24.80 9.45 -21.04
C ASP A 198 -23.64 9.46 -20.01
N ASP A 199 -23.63 10.39 -19.05
CA ASP A 199 -22.60 10.47 -18.01
C ASP A 199 -22.95 9.62 -16.78
N HIS A 200 -24.20 9.15 -16.65
CA HIS A 200 -24.60 8.25 -15.56
C HIS A 200 -23.87 6.91 -15.62
N ASP A 201 -23.79 6.30 -16.80
CA ASP A 201 -23.07 5.03 -17.02
C ASP A 201 -21.60 5.17 -16.61
N LEU A 202 -20.97 6.30 -16.95
CA LEU A 202 -19.59 6.58 -16.57
C LEU A 202 -19.41 6.72 -15.05
N ILE A 203 -20.38 7.33 -14.36
CA ILE A 203 -20.37 7.42 -12.90
C ILE A 203 -20.51 6.03 -12.27
N GLU A 204 -21.44 5.21 -12.77
CA GLU A 204 -21.65 3.85 -12.26
C GLU A 204 -20.40 2.98 -12.43
N ASP A 205 -19.78 3.00 -13.62
CA ASP A 205 -18.51 2.32 -13.89
C ASP A 205 -17.39 2.80 -12.96
N LEU A 206 -17.35 4.11 -12.70
CA LEU A 206 -16.36 4.70 -11.81
C LEU A 206 -16.59 4.30 -10.35
N ILE A 207 -17.84 4.22 -9.88
CA ILE A 207 -18.20 3.70 -8.56
C ILE A 207 -17.82 2.22 -8.44
N LEU A 208 -18.12 1.41 -9.46
CA LEU A 208 -17.76 -0.02 -9.50
C LEU A 208 -16.23 -0.22 -9.45
N SER A 209 -15.48 0.53 -10.26
CA SER A 209 -14.01 0.46 -10.26
C SER A 209 -13.40 0.93 -8.94
N THR A 210 -13.97 1.98 -8.31
CA THR A 210 -13.53 2.45 -6.99
C THR A 210 -13.80 1.41 -5.90
N ASN A 211 -14.99 0.78 -5.91
CA ASN A 211 -15.33 -0.35 -5.05
C ASN A 211 -14.33 -1.50 -5.20
N GLN A 212 -13.99 -1.85 -6.44
CA GLN A 212 -13.04 -2.91 -6.71
C GLN A 212 -11.64 -2.57 -6.17
N LEU A 213 -11.20 -1.31 -6.27
CA LEU A 213 -9.94 -0.85 -5.68
C LEU A 213 -9.94 -0.97 -4.15
N ILE A 214 -11.04 -0.58 -3.49
CA ILE A 214 -11.21 -0.70 -2.03
C ILE A 214 -11.10 -2.16 -1.59
N GLU A 215 -11.93 -3.04 -2.17
CA GLU A 215 -11.98 -4.45 -1.77
C GLU A 215 -10.68 -5.19 -2.10
N THR A 216 -10.06 -4.87 -3.23
CA THR A 216 -8.76 -5.45 -3.61
C THR A 216 -7.65 -5.01 -2.67
N SER A 217 -7.64 -3.75 -2.24
CA SER A 217 -6.65 -3.23 -1.28
C SER A 217 -6.81 -3.90 0.09
N ARG A 218 -8.04 -3.98 0.61
CA ARG A 218 -8.36 -4.71 1.85
C ARG A 218 -7.93 -6.18 1.79
N SER A 219 -8.22 -6.86 0.68
CA SER A 219 -7.83 -8.25 0.46
C SER A 219 -6.31 -8.44 0.42
N ALA A 220 -5.57 -7.52 -0.21
CA ALA A 220 -4.12 -7.53 -0.24
C ALA A 220 -3.50 -7.31 1.15
N ILE A 221 -4.02 -6.34 1.93
CA ILE A 221 -3.62 -6.12 3.33
C ILE A 221 -3.84 -7.39 4.16
N LYS A 222 -5.05 -7.98 4.10
CA LYS A 222 -5.36 -9.23 4.80
C LYS A 222 -4.41 -10.37 4.41
N THR A 223 -4.04 -10.45 3.13
CA THR A 223 -3.07 -11.45 2.65
C THR A 223 -1.70 -11.23 3.28
N MET A 224 -1.22 -9.99 3.36
CA MET A 224 0.06 -9.68 4.00
C MET A 224 0.07 -10.02 5.50
N VAL A 225 -1.01 -9.73 6.22
CA VAL A 225 -1.19 -10.14 7.63
C VAL A 225 -1.11 -11.66 7.78
N ASN A 226 -1.80 -12.41 6.91
CA ASN A 226 -1.77 -13.88 6.94
C ASN A 226 -0.38 -14.43 6.67
N ILE A 227 0.37 -13.83 5.73
CA ILE A 227 1.75 -14.25 5.44
C ILE A 227 2.65 -13.99 6.64
N ARG A 228 2.53 -12.82 7.30
CA ARG A 228 3.27 -12.50 8.53
C ARG A 228 3.02 -13.52 9.63
N SER A 229 1.76 -13.91 9.83
CA SER A 229 1.39 -14.96 10.80
C SER A 229 1.98 -16.33 10.44
N ALA A 230 1.94 -16.73 9.18
CA ALA A 230 2.54 -17.98 8.72
C ALA A 230 4.07 -17.98 8.89
N TYR A 231 4.74 -16.87 8.57
CA TYR A 231 6.18 -16.70 8.78
C TYR A 231 6.56 -16.83 10.25
N THR A 232 5.79 -16.21 11.16
CA THR A 232 6.01 -16.35 12.60
C THR A 232 5.85 -17.80 13.05
N ALA A 233 4.83 -18.53 12.56
CA ALA A 233 4.65 -19.94 12.89
C ALA A 233 5.82 -20.82 12.42
N ILE A 234 6.28 -20.62 11.18
CA ILE A 234 7.45 -21.34 10.63
C ILE A 234 8.71 -21.02 11.44
N SER A 235 8.92 -19.75 11.81
CA SER A 235 10.08 -19.32 12.59
C SER A 235 10.09 -19.94 13.99
N THR A 236 8.93 -19.98 14.64
CA THR A 236 8.75 -20.66 15.94
C THR A 236 9.01 -22.15 15.84
N GLU A 237 8.56 -22.82 14.77
CA GLU A 237 8.85 -24.25 14.58
C GLU A 237 10.36 -24.50 14.38
N LYS A 238 11.04 -23.65 13.59
CA LYS A 238 12.50 -23.72 13.44
C LYS A 238 13.22 -23.52 14.78
N LEU A 239 12.79 -22.55 15.58
CA LEU A 239 13.35 -22.32 16.92
C LEU A 239 13.13 -23.54 17.83
N ASN A 240 11.93 -24.10 17.85
CA ASN A 240 11.63 -25.31 18.61
C ASN A 240 12.45 -26.51 18.14
N GLN A 241 12.72 -26.64 16.83
CA GLN A 241 13.60 -27.67 16.29
C GLN A 241 15.04 -27.51 16.79
N VAL A 242 15.59 -26.30 16.75
CA VAL A 242 16.94 -26.00 17.27
C VAL A 242 17.04 -26.29 18.77
N LEU A 243 16.03 -25.88 19.55
CA LEU A 243 16.00 -26.14 20.99
C LEU A 243 15.91 -27.63 21.31
N ARG A 244 15.08 -28.41 20.59
CA ARG A 244 15.00 -29.87 20.76
C ARG A 244 16.35 -30.53 20.49
N TRP A 245 17.03 -30.10 19.42
CA TRP A 245 18.35 -30.62 19.05
C TRP A 245 19.40 -30.30 20.11
N LEU A 246 19.50 -29.04 20.55
CA LEU A 246 20.43 -28.60 21.61
C LEU A 246 20.14 -29.31 22.94
N THR A 247 18.86 -29.50 23.29
CA THR A 247 18.46 -30.19 24.52
C THR A 247 18.83 -31.67 24.47
N ALA A 248 18.57 -32.35 23.34
CA ALA A 248 18.96 -33.75 23.16
C ALA A 248 20.48 -33.92 23.29
N LEU A 249 21.26 -33.04 22.64
CA LEU A 249 22.72 -33.04 22.74
C LEU A 249 23.19 -32.83 24.19
N THR A 250 22.59 -31.87 24.89
CA THR A 250 22.90 -31.57 26.29
C THR A 250 22.63 -32.78 27.19
N VAL A 251 21.48 -33.43 27.06
CA VAL A 251 21.15 -34.64 27.84
C VAL A 251 22.11 -35.79 27.54
N ILE A 252 22.42 -36.03 26.25
CA ILE A 252 23.35 -37.11 25.84
C ILE A 252 24.73 -36.89 26.44
N PHE A 253 25.25 -35.65 26.47
CA PHE A 253 26.57 -35.36 27.06
C PHE A 253 26.58 -35.25 28.58
N SER A 254 25.46 -34.85 29.20
CA SER A 254 25.41 -34.66 30.66
C SER A 254 25.64 -35.96 31.43
N ILE A 255 25.21 -37.10 30.88
CA ILE A 255 25.36 -38.42 31.52
C ILE A 255 26.86 -38.85 31.60
N PRO A 256 27.62 -38.91 30.48
CA PRO A 256 29.06 -39.16 30.53
C PRO A 256 29.80 -38.15 31.40
N LEU A 257 29.48 -36.86 31.28
CA LEU A 257 30.15 -35.81 32.06
C LEU A 257 29.90 -35.98 33.56
N GLY A 258 28.68 -36.32 33.98
CA GLY A 258 28.38 -36.59 35.38
C GLY A 258 29.11 -37.81 35.93
N ILE A 259 29.14 -38.92 35.16
CA ILE A 259 29.82 -40.16 35.59
C ILE A 259 31.34 -39.95 35.63
N THR A 260 31.92 -39.36 34.58
CA THR A 260 33.36 -39.05 34.53
C THR A 260 33.76 -38.03 35.58
N GLY A 261 32.93 -37.03 35.86
CA GLY A 261 33.14 -36.08 36.94
C GLY A 261 33.19 -36.74 38.32
N PHE A 262 32.27 -37.69 38.60
CA PHE A 262 32.27 -38.46 39.84
C PHE A 262 33.52 -39.34 39.98
N TYR A 263 33.90 -40.07 38.93
CA TYR A 263 35.11 -40.91 38.93
C TYR A 263 36.42 -40.10 38.86
N GLY A 264 36.35 -38.83 38.45
CA GLY A 264 37.46 -37.87 38.49
C GLY A 264 37.70 -37.29 39.89
N MET A 265 36.81 -37.56 40.85
CA MET A 265 37.05 -37.18 42.25
C MET A 265 38.15 -38.07 42.83
N ASN A 266 39.21 -37.48 43.39
CA ASN A 266 40.33 -38.18 44.04
C ASN A 266 39.93 -38.80 45.40
N VAL A 267 38.85 -39.57 45.43
CA VAL A 267 38.29 -40.23 46.62
C VAL A 267 38.40 -41.75 46.44
N LEU A 268 38.47 -42.52 47.54
CA LEU A 268 38.43 -43.98 47.47
C LEU A 268 37.09 -44.43 46.87
N LEU A 269 37.11 -44.86 45.61
CA LEU A 269 35.94 -45.31 44.88
C LEU A 269 35.75 -46.83 45.04
N PRO A 270 34.54 -47.31 45.36
CA PRO A 270 34.26 -48.73 45.36
C PRO A 270 34.45 -49.31 43.96
N GLY A 271 35.25 -50.38 43.84
CA GLY A 271 35.52 -51.06 42.57
C GLY A 271 36.84 -50.69 41.87
N LYS A 272 37.67 -49.81 42.45
CA LYS A 272 39.00 -49.43 41.90
C LYS A 272 40.01 -50.58 41.85
N GLU A 273 39.79 -51.63 42.64
CA GLU A 273 40.67 -52.82 42.74
C GLU A 273 40.48 -53.82 41.58
N TYR A 274 39.44 -53.66 40.75
CA TYR A 274 39.20 -54.51 39.59
C TYR A 274 39.90 -53.96 38.34
N GLU A 275 40.80 -54.73 37.73
CA GLU A 275 41.56 -54.36 36.52
C GLU A 275 40.67 -53.90 35.33
N HIS A 276 39.44 -54.40 35.25
CA HIS A 276 38.51 -54.10 34.14
C HIS A 276 37.40 -53.09 34.49
N ALA A 277 37.38 -52.52 35.70
CA ALA A 277 36.31 -51.61 36.13
C ALA A 277 36.13 -50.40 35.20
N ALA A 278 37.24 -49.77 34.78
CA ALA A 278 37.21 -48.61 33.88
C ALA A 278 36.57 -48.94 32.53
N SER A 279 36.93 -50.10 31.95
CA SER A 279 36.37 -50.57 30.68
C SER A 279 34.88 -50.89 30.79
N ILE A 280 34.44 -51.50 31.90
CA ILE A 280 33.02 -51.80 32.14
C ILE A 280 32.21 -50.51 32.25
N ILE A 281 32.69 -49.53 33.01
CA ILE A 281 32.02 -48.22 33.16
C ILE A 281 31.93 -47.51 31.82
N ALA A 282 33.00 -47.51 31.02
CA ALA A 282 33.00 -46.90 29.69
C ALA A 282 31.95 -47.55 28.77
N VAL A 283 31.83 -48.88 28.78
CA VAL A 283 30.80 -49.61 28.03
C VAL A 283 29.39 -49.26 28.53
N CYS A 284 29.17 -49.18 29.84
CA CYS A 284 27.88 -48.77 30.41
C CYS A 284 27.50 -47.33 30.01
N ILE A 285 28.43 -46.37 30.08
CA ILE A 285 28.21 -44.99 29.63
C ILE A 285 27.83 -44.98 28.15
N PHE A 286 28.59 -45.69 27.31
CA PHE A 286 28.33 -45.77 25.89
C PHE A 286 26.96 -46.38 25.59
N ALA A 287 26.59 -47.47 26.26
CA ALA A 287 25.28 -48.11 26.13
C ALA A 287 24.13 -47.15 26.51
N VAL A 288 24.30 -46.38 27.60
CA VAL A 288 23.32 -45.37 28.02
C VAL A 288 23.22 -44.23 27.00
N MET A 289 24.34 -43.72 26.49
CA MET A 289 24.34 -42.70 25.43
C MET A 289 23.60 -43.18 24.17
N VAL A 290 23.88 -44.41 23.72
CA VAL A 290 23.22 -45.02 22.57
C VAL A 290 21.73 -45.17 22.83
N LEU A 291 21.34 -45.62 24.02
CA LEU A 291 19.93 -45.73 24.43
C LEU A 291 19.21 -44.37 24.33
N PHE A 292 19.78 -43.31 24.91
CA PHE A 292 19.19 -41.97 24.85
C PHE A 292 19.14 -41.42 23.42
N PHE A 293 20.18 -41.65 22.62
CA PHE A 293 20.20 -41.28 21.21
C PHE A 293 19.04 -41.94 20.43
N PHE A 294 18.83 -43.25 20.62
CA PHE A 294 17.69 -43.96 20.03
C PHE A 294 16.33 -43.44 20.52
N ILE A 295 16.20 -43.12 21.82
CA ILE A 295 14.98 -42.54 22.38
C ILE A 295 14.66 -41.19 21.73
N PHE A 296 15.67 -40.31 21.57
CA PHE A 296 15.48 -38.99 20.97
C PHE A 296 15.16 -39.05 19.47
N ILE A 297 15.76 -39.98 18.72
CA ILE A 297 15.38 -40.26 17.32
C ILE A 297 13.93 -40.72 17.24
N LYS A 298 13.54 -41.70 18.07
CA LYS A 298 12.17 -42.25 18.06
C LYS A 298 11.12 -41.18 18.39
N LYS A 299 11.48 -40.22 19.24
CA LYS A 299 10.62 -39.08 19.60
C LYS A 299 10.66 -37.92 18.59
N LYS A 300 11.47 -37.99 17.52
CA LYS A 300 11.68 -36.90 16.53
C LYS A 300 12.16 -35.59 17.17
N TRP A 301 13.01 -35.70 18.19
CA TRP A 301 13.70 -34.55 18.79
C TRP A 301 15.01 -34.23 18.07
N LEU A 302 15.57 -35.23 17.39
CA LEU A 302 16.69 -35.19 16.45
C LEU A 302 16.14 -35.46 15.05
#